data_AF-A0A1Q4GN56-F1
#
_entry.id   AF-A0A1Q4GN56-F1
#
_cell.length_a   1.000
_cell.length_b   1.000
_cell.length_c   1.000
_cell.angle_alpha   90.00
_cell.angle_beta   90.00
_cell.angle_gamma   90.00
#
_symmetry.space_group_name_H-M   'P 1'
#
loop_
_entity.id
_entity.type
_entity.pdbx_description
1 polymer ?
#
loop_
_entity_poly.entity_id
_entity_poly.type
_entity_poly.pdbx_seq_one_letter_code
_entity_poly.pdbx_strand_id
1 'polypeptide(L)'
;MVKEAGERIEIVPPVYKAVKVRVTSEEIQEVVPAVYETVKERVLVKPATNRLETVPAVFEEVEERVMVKPAGKKAIEVPAVYEDVTERTLVRAAYTTWKPGTATSIQKIDEKTGEIFCLVEVPAEYQEVTTRVMKTPASIRYDEIPAVYETGKRTVLKSAETTRTIEIPAEYAEREVTRLVKPATTVTKVVPVDYEREIMTEVQPATQKRVAVPAEFEMVDQQVILVPAKQYCTRILCDVNATAEKMMEIQRALKAAGYYPDGPIDGVVGANTTAAVAEFQKAKGLIGDGYLTLETVKALGVAAP
;
A
#
# COMPACT_ATOMS: atom_id res chain seq x y z
N MET A 1 25.74 50.88 -38.26
CA MET A 1 26.11 50.34 -39.58
C MET A 1 25.01 50.70 -40.56
N VAL A 2 25.32 51.50 -41.58
CA VAL A 2 24.31 52.06 -42.49
C VAL A 2 24.16 51.19 -43.73
N LYS A 3 25.26 50.61 -44.21
CA LYS A 3 25.25 49.57 -45.26
C LYS A 3 26.27 48.48 -44.93
N GLU A 4 25.82 47.24 -44.99
CA GLU A 4 26.67 46.06 -44.85
C GLU A 4 27.59 45.88 -46.06
N ALA A 5 28.75 45.24 -45.83
CA ALA A 5 29.62 44.82 -46.92
C ALA A 5 28.89 43.75 -47.74
N GLY A 6 28.68 44.02 -49.02
CA GLY A 6 27.96 43.14 -49.92
C GLY A 6 28.85 42.71 -51.08
N GLU A 7 28.51 41.59 -51.73
CA GLU A 7 29.15 41.16 -52.96
C GLU A 7 28.14 41.28 -54.11
N ARG A 8 28.45 42.16 -55.07
CA ARG A 8 27.67 42.25 -56.30
C ARG A 8 28.09 41.12 -57.23
N ILE A 9 27.16 40.23 -57.56
CA ILE A 9 27.39 39.12 -58.49
C ILE A 9 26.98 39.57 -59.89
N GLU A 10 27.95 39.69 -60.78
CA GLU A 10 27.72 39.94 -62.21
C GLU A 10 27.74 38.60 -62.94
N ILE A 11 26.57 38.18 -63.46
CA ILE A 11 26.41 36.91 -64.17
C ILE A 11 26.60 37.15 -65.67
N VAL A 12 27.62 36.53 -66.26
CA VAL A 12 27.80 36.45 -67.71
C VAL A 12 27.05 35.21 -68.22
N PRO A 13 26.05 35.36 -69.11
CA PRO A 13 25.26 34.23 -69.60
C PRO A 13 26.10 33.27 -70.46
N PRO A 14 25.71 31.99 -70.56
CA PRO A 14 26.42 31.02 -71.37
C PRO A 14 26.26 31.33 -72.86
N VAL A 15 27.31 31.09 -73.63
CA VAL A 15 27.30 31.28 -75.10
C VAL A 15 27.12 29.92 -75.77
N TYR A 16 26.01 29.78 -76.50
CA TYR A 16 25.70 28.59 -77.29
C TYR A 16 26.07 28.80 -78.75
N LYS A 17 26.56 27.74 -79.41
CA LYS A 17 26.76 27.72 -80.86
C LYS A 17 25.98 26.56 -81.46
N ALA A 18 25.30 26.83 -82.57
CA ALA A 18 24.67 25.78 -83.36
C ALA A 18 25.76 24.90 -83.99
N VAL A 19 25.81 23.64 -83.59
CA VAL A 19 26.68 22.62 -84.16
C VAL A 19 25.80 21.63 -84.91
N LYS A 20 26.08 21.45 -86.20
CA LYS A 20 25.44 20.40 -87.01
C LYS A 20 25.98 19.05 -86.56
N VAL A 21 25.12 18.24 -85.97
CA VAL A 21 25.43 16.86 -85.60
C VAL A 21 24.64 15.93 -86.50
N ARG A 22 25.36 15.00 -87.14
CA ARG A 22 24.77 13.94 -87.93
C ARG A 22 24.32 12.82 -87.00
N VAL A 23 23.01 12.62 -86.91
CA VAL A 23 22.41 11.57 -86.09
C VAL A 23 22.35 10.32 -86.96
N THR A 24 23.11 9.29 -86.59
CA THR A 24 23.20 8.01 -87.33
C THR A 24 22.28 6.93 -86.75
N SER A 25 21.68 7.19 -85.60
CA SER A 25 20.78 6.26 -84.92
C SER A 25 19.92 6.97 -83.88
N GLU A 26 18.65 6.59 -83.82
CA GLU A 26 17.69 7.02 -82.82
C GLU A 26 17.23 5.85 -81.95
N GLU A 27 17.02 6.13 -80.67
CA GLU A 27 16.48 5.17 -79.71
C GLU A 27 14.96 5.31 -79.65
N ILE A 28 14.22 4.31 -80.12
CA ILE A 28 12.77 4.21 -79.90
C ILE A 28 12.49 3.25 -78.74
N GLN A 29 11.51 3.59 -77.92
CA GLN A 29 11.11 2.77 -76.77
C GLN A 29 9.86 1.95 -77.13
N GLU A 30 9.99 0.63 -77.10
CA GLU A 30 8.88 -0.31 -77.28
C GLU A 30 8.47 -0.91 -75.93
N VAL A 31 7.20 -0.80 -75.56
CA VAL A 31 6.69 -1.30 -74.28
C VAL A 31 6.28 -2.76 -74.43
N VAL A 32 6.97 -3.66 -73.73
CA VAL A 32 6.58 -5.07 -73.58
C VAL A 32 5.59 -5.16 -72.41
N PRO A 33 4.35 -5.64 -72.64
CA PRO A 33 3.32 -5.67 -71.60
C PRO A 33 3.61 -6.69 -70.49
N ALA A 34 3.04 -6.45 -69.32
CA ALA A 34 3.14 -7.35 -68.18
C ALA A 34 2.42 -8.69 -68.43
N VAL A 35 3.01 -9.79 -67.96
CA VAL A 35 2.43 -11.14 -68.03
C VAL A 35 1.89 -11.54 -66.67
N TYR A 36 0.62 -11.96 -66.64
CA TYR A 36 -0.10 -12.40 -65.43
C TYR A 36 -0.45 -13.88 -65.54
N GLU A 37 -0.44 -14.59 -64.41
CA GLU A 37 -0.96 -15.95 -64.28
C GLU A 37 -2.04 -16.00 -63.19
N THR A 38 -3.04 -16.88 -63.33
CA THR A 38 -4.06 -17.10 -62.30
C THR A 38 -3.60 -18.23 -61.38
N VAL A 39 -3.40 -17.91 -60.10
CA VAL A 39 -3.01 -18.90 -59.07
C VAL A 39 -4.14 -19.02 -58.06
N LYS A 40 -4.45 -20.26 -57.67
CA LYS A 40 -5.37 -20.53 -56.55
C LYS A 40 -4.67 -20.28 -55.23
N GLU A 41 -5.11 -19.27 -54.50
CA GLU A 41 -4.60 -18.92 -53.17
C GLU A 41 -5.65 -19.27 -52.11
N ARG A 42 -5.22 -19.91 -51.02
CA ARG A 42 -6.10 -20.24 -49.89
C ARG A 42 -6.32 -19.00 -49.04
N VAL A 43 -7.51 -18.43 -49.12
CA VAL A 43 -7.92 -17.26 -48.35
C VAL A 43 -8.72 -17.70 -47.13
N LEU A 44 -8.41 -17.12 -45.97
CA LEU A 44 -9.13 -17.33 -44.71
C LEU A 44 -10.56 -16.75 -44.84
N VAL A 45 -11.58 -17.61 -44.78
CA VAL A 45 -12.99 -17.19 -44.87
C VAL A 45 -13.57 -16.97 -43.48
N LYS A 46 -13.24 -17.86 -42.53
CA LYS A 46 -13.65 -17.72 -41.12
C LYS A 46 -12.47 -18.04 -40.21
N PRO A 47 -12.13 -17.15 -39.26
CA PRO A 47 -11.08 -17.40 -38.30
C PRO A 47 -11.47 -18.53 -37.33
N ALA A 48 -10.47 -19.18 -36.75
CA ALA A 48 -10.70 -20.15 -35.69
C ALA A 48 -11.34 -19.46 -34.47
N THR A 49 -12.29 -20.12 -33.83
CA THR A 49 -13.01 -19.58 -32.67
C THR A 49 -13.06 -20.60 -31.55
N ASN A 50 -13.19 -20.12 -30.32
CA ASN A 50 -13.24 -20.96 -29.13
C ASN A 50 -14.67 -20.98 -28.58
N ARG A 51 -15.26 -22.17 -28.44
CA ARG A 51 -16.53 -22.37 -27.74
C ARG A 51 -16.27 -22.84 -26.31
N LEU A 52 -16.77 -22.10 -25.34
CA LEU A 52 -16.70 -22.49 -23.94
C LEU A 52 -17.95 -23.29 -23.58
N GLU A 53 -17.76 -24.53 -23.12
CA GLU A 53 -18.81 -25.37 -22.56
C GLU A 53 -18.65 -25.45 -21.04
N THR A 54 -19.71 -25.12 -20.30
CA THR A 54 -19.72 -25.21 -18.84
C THR A 54 -19.96 -26.66 -18.42
N VAL A 55 -18.97 -27.25 -17.74
CA VAL A 55 -19.10 -28.56 -17.08
C VAL A 55 -19.64 -28.31 -15.68
N PRO A 56 -20.83 -28.84 -15.32
CA PRO A 56 -21.46 -28.58 -14.04
C PRO A 56 -20.68 -29.23 -12.89
N ALA A 57 -20.83 -28.68 -11.69
CA ALA A 57 -20.25 -29.24 -10.47
C ALA A 57 -20.86 -30.61 -10.14
N VAL A 58 -20.02 -31.56 -9.70
CA VAL A 58 -20.45 -32.89 -9.26
C VAL A 58 -20.37 -32.97 -7.74
N PHE A 59 -21.47 -33.38 -7.13
CA PHE A 59 -21.60 -33.58 -5.68
C PHE A 59 -21.63 -35.08 -5.36
N GLU A 60 -21.03 -35.45 -4.24
CA GLU A 60 -20.99 -36.82 -3.71
C GLU A 60 -21.58 -36.84 -2.30
N GLU A 61 -22.42 -37.83 -2.00
CA GLU A 61 -22.92 -38.04 -0.64
C GLU A 61 -21.89 -38.85 0.14
N VAL A 62 -21.33 -38.25 1.19
CA VAL A 62 -20.42 -38.93 2.11
C VAL A 62 -21.14 -39.16 3.44
N GLU A 63 -21.02 -40.37 3.96
CA GLU A 63 -21.57 -40.74 5.26
C GLU A 63 -20.59 -40.34 6.37
N GLU A 64 -21.02 -39.44 7.25
CA GLU A 64 -20.24 -38.96 8.39
C GLU A 64 -20.90 -39.44 9.69
N ARG A 65 -20.11 -40.07 10.57
CA ARG A 65 -20.59 -40.50 11.89
C ARG A 65 -20.56 -39.32 12.85
N VAL A 66 -21.73 -38.77 13.13
CA VAL A 66 -21.89 -37.66 14.07
C VAL A 66 -22.25 -38.21 15.45
N MET A 67 -21.51 -37.78 16.48
CA MET A 67 -21.81 -38.13 17.86
C MET A 67 -23.05 -37.35 18.31
N VAL A 68 -24.18 -38.04 18.42
CA VAL A 68 -25.46 -37.42 18.81
C VAL A 68 -25.60 -37.31 20.32
N LYS A 69 -24.99 -38.24 21.06
CA LYS A 69 -24.99 -38.24 22.53
C LYS A 69 -23.60 -38.63 23.05
N PRO A 70 -22.95 -37.78 23.86
CA PRO A 70 -21.64 -38.08 24.42
C PRO A 70 -21.72 -39.20 25.45
N ALA A 71 -20.59 -39.87 25.69
CA ALA A 71 -20.48 -40.87 26.74
C ALA A 71 -20.74 -40.23 28.11
N GLY A 72 -21.49 -40.92 28.96
CA GLY A 72 -21.91 -40.43 30.26
C GLY A 72 -21.62 -41.43 31.37
N LYS A 73 -21.65 -40.97 32.62
CA LYS A 73 -21.53 -41.83 33.80
C LYS A 73 -22.84 -41.77 34.58
N LYS A 74 -23.43 -42.93 34.87
CA LYS A 74 -24.62 -43.02 35.72
C LYS A 74 -24.19 -43.40 37.14
N ALA A 75 -24.42 -42.51 38.09
CA ALA A 75 -24.20 -42.79 39.51
C ALA A 75 -25.31 -43.72 40.03
N ILE A 76 -24.92 -44.85 40.62
CA ILE A 76 -25.80 -45.76 41.34
C ILE A 76 -25.35 -45.74 42.80
N GLU A 77 -26.28 -45.38 43.68
CA GLU A 77 -26.06 -45.36 45.12
C GLU A 77 -26.12 -46.79 45.66
N VAL A 78 -25.00 -47.26 46.22
CA VAL A 78 -24.91 -48.53 46.94
C VAL A 78 -25.14 -48.23 48.41
N PRO A 79 -26.24 -48.73 49.02
CA PRO A 79 -26.58 -48.41 50.41
C PRO A 79 -25.56 -48.99 51.39
N ALA A 80 -25.42 -48.35 52.56
CA ALA A 80 -24.57 -48.85 53.63
C ALA A 80 -25.08 -50.19 54.17
N VAL A 81 -24.17 -51.13 54.41
CA VAL A 81 -24.49 -52.44 54.98
C VAL A 81 -24.17 -52.42 56.47
N TYR A 82 -25.14 -52.85 57.28
CA TYR A 82 -25.03 -52.91 58.73
C TYR A 82 -25.00 -54.36 59.21
N GLU A 83 -24.26 -54.60 60.29
CA GLU A 83 -24.16 -55.89 60.96
C GLU A 83 -24.43 -55.70 62.45
N ASP A 84 -25.24 -56.58 63.02
CA ASP A 84 -25.59 -56.55 64.44
C ASP A 84 -24.54 -57.36 65.21
N VAL A 85 -23.73 -56.69 66.02
CA VAL A 85 -22.67 -57.31 66.82
C VAL A 85 -23.15 -57.37 68.26
N THR A 86 -23.17 -58.58 68.82
CA THR A 86 -23.56 -58.81 70.22
C THR A 86 -22.31 -58.90 71.08
N GLU A 87 -22.16 -57.96 72.00
CA GLU A 87 -21.09 -57.93 72.99
C GLU A 87 -21.66 -58.13 74.38
N ARG A 88 -20.99 -58.95 75.19
CA ARG A 88 -21.43 -59.28 76.54
C ARG A 88 -20.86 -58.27 77.54
N THR A 89 -21.68 -57.29 77.91
CA THR A 89 -21.26 -56.20 78.81
C THR A 89 -21.59 -56.56 80.26
N LEU A 90 -20.64 -56.31 81.17
CA LEU A 90 -20.81 -56.49 82.60
C LEU A 90 -21.75 -55.40 83.14
N VAL A 91 -22.96 -55.78 83.57
CA VAL A 91 -23.93 -54.83 84.17
C VAL A 91 -23.70 -54.72 85.67
N ARG A 92 -23.37 -55.85 86.31
CA ARG A 92 -23.06 -55.87 87.73
C ARG A 92 -21.98 -56.90 88.02
N ALA A 93 -20.89 -56.43 88.63
CA ALA A 93 -19.82 -57.29 89.11
C ALA A 93 -20.33 -58.27 90.18
N ALA A 94 -19.69 -59.44 90.27
CA ALA A 94 -19.97 -60.39 91.33
C ALA A 94 -19.73 -59.72 92.69
N TYR A 95 -20.64 -59.97 93.64
CA TYR A 95 -20.53 -59.41 94.98
C TYR A 95 -21.04 -60.40 96.00
N THR A 96 -20.52 -60.28 97.21
CA THR A 96 -20.88 -61.14 98.33
C THR A 96 -21.95 -60.47 99.17
N THR A 97 -23.01 -61.20 99.50
CA THR A 97 -24.05 -60.69 100.41
C THR A 97 -24.46 -61.74 101.43
N TRP A 98 -24.84 -61.28 102.61
CA TRP A 98 -25.27 -62.13 103.71
C TRP A 98 -26.74 -62.52 103.51
N LYS A 99 -27.01 -63.82 103.37
CA LYS A 99 -28.38 -64.35 103.32
C LYS A 99 -28.64 -65.27 104.53
N PRO A 100 -29.85 -65.24 105.13
CA PRO A 100 -30.17 -66.11 106.25
C PRO A 100 -30.11 -67.60 105.83
N GLY A 101 -29.52 -68.45 106.68
CA GLY A 101 -29.25 -69.86 106.35
C GLY A 101 -30.52 -70.72 106.18
N THR A 102 -30.66 -71.39 105.03
CA THR A 102 -31.79 -72.28 104.74
C THR A 102 -31.54 -73.73 105.19
N ALA A 103 -32.33 -74.16 106.19
CA ALA A 103 -32.79 -75.49 106.63
C ALA A 103 -31.81 -76.68 106.75
N THR A 104 -30.58 -76.63 106.28
CA THR A 104 -29.72 -77.84 106.20
C THR A 104 -28.40 -77.72 106.93
N SER A 105 -28.05 -76.57 107.52
CA SER A 105 -26.84 -76.42 108.35
C SER A 105 -26.97 -75.23 109.30
N ILE A 106 -27.32 -75.49 110.57
CA ILE A 106 -27.28 -74.57 111.74
C ILE A 106 -27.97 -73.20 111.51
N GLN A 107 -29.17 -73.02 112.04
CA GLN A 107 -29.93 -71.75 111.89
C GLN A 107 -29.77 -70.78 113.08
N LYS A 108 -29.47 -71.30 114.27
CA LYS A 108 -29.31 -70.54 115.51
C LYS A 108 -28.30 -71.22 116.43
N ILE A 109 -27.51 -70.42 117.15
CA ILE A 109 -26.54 -70.91 118.15
C ILE A 109 -27.17 -70.97 119.55
N ASP A 110 -28.02 -69.99 119.93
CA ASP A 110 -28.73 -69.91 121.24
C ASP A 110 -29.91 -68.88 121.19
N GLU A 111 -30.87 -68.92 122.13
CA GLU A 111 -32.05 -68.03 122.22
C GLU A 111 -31.69 -66.56 122.53
N LYS A 112 -30.49 -66.27 123.05
CA LYS A 112 -29.99 -64.91 123.34
C LYS A 112 -29.05 -64.33 122.28
N THR A 113 -28.66 -65.09 121.25
CA THR A 113 -27.69 -64.62 120.23
C THR A 113 -28.17 -64.91 118.81
N GLY A 114 -28.36 -63.80 118.09
CA GLY A 114 -28.51 -63.58 116.63
C GLY A 114 -28.59 -64.75 115.64
N GLU A 115 -29.46 -64.56 114.64
CA GLU A 115 -29.60 -65.40 113.46
C GLU A 115 -28.27 -65.55 112.69
N ILE A 116 -27.97 -66.77 112.22
CA ILE A 116 -26.77 -67.05 111.42
C ILE A 116 -27.06 -66.68 109.97
N PHE A 117 -26.21 -65.80 109.43
CA PHE A 117 -26.20 -65.47 108.01
C PHE A 117 -25.05 -66.21 107.32
N CYS A 118 -25.34 -66.77 106.14
CA CYS A 118 -24.33 -67.35 105.26
C CYS A 118 -23.87 -66.26 104.26
N LEU A 119 -22.56 -66.09 104.11
CA LEU A 119 -21.99 -65.27 103.05
C LEU A 119 -22.11 -66.06 101.74
N VAL A 120 -22.99 -65.61 100.84
CA VAL A 120 -23.18 -66.25 99.53
C VAL A 120 -22.65 -65.30 98.46
N GLU A 121 -21.87 -65.85 97.52
CA GLU A 121 -21.41 -65.12 96.35
C GLU A 121 -22.52 -65.07 95.31
N VAL A 122 -22.97 -63.86 94.96
CA VAL A 122 -23.90 -63.66 93.85
C VAL A 122 -23.05 -63.47 92.59
N PRO A 123 -23.20 -64.32 91.57
CA PRO A 123 -22.36 -64.26 90.37
C PRO A 123 -22.57 -62.95 89.61
N ALA A 124 -21.56 -62.55 88.85
CA ALA A 124 -21.61 -61.38 87.99
C ALA A 124 -22.75 -61.51 86.96
N GLU A 125 -23.51 -60.44 86.83
CA GLU A 125 -24.64 -60.36 85.91
C GLU A 125 -24.17 -59.68 84.63
N TYR A 126 -24.25 -60.43 83.54
CA TYR A 126 -23.88 -59.99 82.21
C TYR A 126 -25.14 -59.77 81.38
N GLN A 127 -25.17 -58.69 80.63
CA GLN A 127 -26.22 -58.45 79.63
C GLN A 127 -25.58 -58.42 78.25
N GLU A 128 -26.22 -59.11 77.32
CA GLU A 128 -25.86 -59.03 75.91
C GLU A 128 -26.41 -57.73 75.34
N VAL A 129 -25.52 -56.85 74.90
CA VAL A 129 -25.88 -55.60 74.23
C VAL A 129 -25.62 -55.80 72.74
N THR A 130 -26.70 -55.85 71.96
CA THR A 130 -26.61 -55.89 70.50
C THR A 130 -26.52 -54.47 69.97
N THR A 131 -25.39 -54.14 69.34
CA THR A 131 -25.20 -52.84 68.68
C THR A 131 -25.08 -53.05 67.18
N ARG A 132 -25.83 -52.25 66.41
CA ARG A 132 -25.75 -52.24 64.95
C ARG A 132 -24.56 -51.41 64.50
N VAL A 133 -23.52 -52.07 63.98
CA VAL A 133 -22.30 -51.42 63.49
C VAL A 133 -22.32 -51.37 61.96
N MET A 134 -21.91 -50.24 61.38
CA MET A 134 -21.79 -50.06 59.94
C MET A 134 -20.56 -50.83 59.42
N LYS A 135 -20.79 -51.87 58.62
CA LYS A 135 -19.72 -52.72 58.08
C LYS A 135 -19.06 -52.08 56.86
N THR A 136 -19.88 -51.55 55.95
CA THR A 136 -19.40 -50.84 54.76
C THR A 136 -20.21 -49.56 54.58
N PRO A 137 -19.55 -48.39 54.43
CA PRO A 137 -20.24 -47.13 54.23
C PRO A 137 -20.93 -47.09 52.87
N ALA A 138 -21.93 -46.21 52.75
CA ALA A 138 -22.59 -45.97 51.47
C ALA A 138 -21.56 -45.46 50.46
N SER A 139 -21.62 -45.98 49.23
CA SER A 139 -20.68 -45.61 48.16
C SER A 139 -21.42 -45.41 46.85
N ILE A 140 -20.84 -44.61 45.97
CA ILE A 140 -21.39 -44.35 44.64
C ILE A 140 -20.58 -45.17 43.65
N ARG A 141 -21.26 -46.04 42.89
CA ARG A 141 -20.67 -46.75 41.76
C ARG A 141 -21.11 -46.10 40.45
N TYR A 142 -20.18 -45.84 39.55
CA TYR A 142 -20.47 -45.29 38.23
C TYR A 142 -20.53 -46.40 37.19
N ASP A 143 -21.66 -46.50 36.49
CA ASP A 143 -21.78 -47.34 35.29
C ASP A 143 -21.56 -46.45 34.04
N GLU A 144 -20.71 -46.89 33.11
CA GLU A 144 -20.37 -46.14 31.90
C GLU A 144 -21.41 -46.36 30.80
N ILE A 145 -22.00 -45.27 30.31
CA ILE A 145 -22.92 -45.26 29.17
C ILE A 145 -22.12 -44.86 27.93
N PRO A 146 -22.01 -45.74 26.90
CA PRO A 146 -21.22 -45.44 25.71
C PRO A 146 -21.83 -44.30 24.89
N ALA A 147 -20.98 -43.59 24.14
CA ALA A 147 -21.41 -42.56 23.20
C ALA A 147 -22.23 -43.19 22.06
N VAL A 148 -23.32 -42.52 21.68
CA VAL A 148 -24.17 -42.93 20.55
C VAL A 148 -23.80 -42.11 19.33
N TYR A 149 -23.56 -42.79 18.22
CA TYR A 149 -23.22 -42.19 16.92
C TYR A 149 -24.32 -42.50 15.91
N GLU A 150 -24.74 -41.49 15.17
CA GLU A 150 -25.63 -41.65 14.01
C GLU A 150 -24.87 -41.28 12.74
N THR A 151 -25.13 -42.00 11.65
CA THR A 151 -24.56 -41.69 10.33
C THR A 151 -25.46 -40.71 9.60
N GLY A 152 -24.97 -39.49 9.40
CA GLY A 152 -25.61 -38.49 8.56
C GLY A 152 -25.01 -38.51 7.16
N LYS A 153 -25.84 -38.30 6.12
CA LYS A 153 -25.35 -38.05 4.77
C LYS A 153 -25.05 -36.57 4.61
N ARG A 154 -23.85 -36.23 4.14
CA ARG A 154 -23.47 -34.86 3.78
C ARG A 154 -23.07 -34.82 2.32
N THR A 155 -23.68 -33.92 1.55
CA THR A 155 -23.26 -33.64 0.18
C THR A 155 -21.97 -32.82 0.21
N VAL A 156 -20.90 -33.40 -0.33
CA VAL A 156 -19.61 -32.74 -0.49
C VAL A 156 -19.34 -32.49 -1.97
N LEU A 157 -18.73 -31.34 -2.27
CA LEU A 157 -18.34 -30.97 -3.62
C LEU A 157 -17.16 -31.86 -4.04
N LYS A 158 -17.40 -32.80 -4.98
CA LYS A 158 -16.38 -33.71 -5.49
C LYS A 158 -15.55 -33.07 -6.60
N SER A 159 -16.20 -32.35 -7.50
CA SER A 159 -15.54 -31.54 -8.53
C SER A 159 -16.29 -30.23 -8.74
N ALA A 160 -15.55 -29.12 -8.72
CA ALA A 160 -16.09 -27.80 -8.97
C ALA A 160 -16.50 -27.61 -10.43
N GLU A 161 -17.37 -26.64 -10.70
CA GLU A 161 -17.70 -26.23 -12.06
C GLU A 161 -16.43 -25.82 -12.81
N THR A 162 -16.29 -26.28 -14.05
CA THR A 162 -15.11 -26.01 -14.87
C THR A 162 -15.56 -25.71 -16.28
N THR A 163 -14.90 -24.75 -16.93
CA THR A 163 -15.14 -24.44 -18.34
C THR A 163 -14.19 -25.26 -19.21
N ARG A 164 -14.76 -25.97 -20.19
CA ARG A 164 -14.00 -26.65 -21.23
C ARG A 164 -13.99 -25.80 -22.49
N THR A 165 -12.81 -25.54 -23.05
CA THR A 165 -12.67 -24.87 -24.34
C THR A 165 -12.64 -25.90 -25.47
N ILE A 166 -13.51 -25.71 -26.47
CA ILE A 166 -13.52 -26.47 -27.72
C ILE A 166 -13.10 -25.53 -28.84
N GLU A 167 -12.03 -25.88 -29.53
CA GLU A 167 -11.50 -25.12 -30.66
C GLU A 167 -12.29 -25.48 -31.94
N ILE A 168 -12.90 -24.48 -32.56
CA ILE A 168 -13.54 -24.59 -33.87
C ILE A 168 -12.51 -24.11 -34.91
N PRO A 169 -12.03 -25.00 -35.82
CA PRO A 169 -10.94 -24.67 -36.73
C PRO A 169 -11.34 -23.62 -37.76
N ALA A 170 -10.33 -22.92 -38.29
CA ALA A 170 -10.50 -21.93 -39.33
C ALA A 170 -10.93 -22.55 -40.67
N GLU A 171 -11.83 -21.88 -41.37
CA GLU A 171 -12.34 -22.27 -42.69
C GLU A 171 -11.58 -21.51 -43.78
N TYR A 172 -11.04 -22.23 -44.76
CA TYR A 172 -10.29 -21.67 -45.89
C TYR A 172 -11.00 -21.98 -47.20
N ALA A 173 -11.07 -21.01 -48.10
CA ALA A 173 -11.53 -21.21 -49.47
C ALA A 173 -10.43 -20.85 -50.47
N GLU A 174 -10.40 -21.52 -51.61
CA GLU A 174 -9.50 -21.19 -52.71
C GLU A 174 -10.08 -20.04 -53.53
N ARG A 175 -9.29 -18.99 -53.75
CA ARG A 175 -9.63 -17.89 -54.63
C ARG A 175 -8.59 -17.77 -55.72
N GLU A 176 -9.04 -17.59 -56.96
CA GLU A 176 -8.15 -17.31 -58.08
C GLU A 176 -7.68 -15.86 -58.00
N VAL A 177 -6.37 -15.68 -57.84
CA VAL A 177 -5.72 -14.36 -57.78
C VAL A 177 -4.80 -14.24 -59.00
N THR A 178 -4.86 -13.11 -59.68
CA THR A 178 -3.94 -12.79 -60.78
C THR A 178 -2.59 -12.36 -60.21
N ARG A 179 -1.59 -13.22 -60.33
CA ARG A 179 -0.22 -12.98 -59.90
C ARG A 179 0.58 -12.43 -61.08
N LEU A 180 1.27 -11.31 -60.86
CA LEU A 180 2.21 -10.74 -61.83
C LEU A 180 3.45 -11.63 -61.94
N VAL A 181 3.67 -12.23 -63.10
CA VAL A 181 4.81 -13.12 -63.36
C VAL A 181 5.99 -12.32 -63.92
N LYS A 182 5.71 -11.41 -64.87
CA LYS A 182 6.72 -10.53 -65.46
C LYS A 182 6.20 -9.10 -65.54
N PRO A 183 6.89 -8.11 -64.95
CA PRO A 183 6.49 -6.71 -65.05
C PRO A 183 6.67 -6.21 -66.50
N ALA A 184 5.89 -5.19 -66.85
CA ALA A 184 6.05 -4.51 -68.14
C ALA A 184 7.47 -3.91 -68.21
N THR A 185 8.14 -4.10 -69.34
CA THR A 185 9.53 -3.64 -69.53
C THR A 185 9.61 -2.87 -70.84
N THR A 186 10.34 -1.77 -70.84
CA THR A 186 10.60 -0.99 -72.04
C THR A 186 11.90 -1.48 -72.68
N VAL A 187 11.83 -1.90 -73.94
CA VAL A 187 13.00 -2.27 -74.73
C VAL A 187 13.35 -1.11 -75.64
N THR A 188 14.58 -0.61 -75.51
CA THR A 188 15.11 0.42 -76.39
C THR A 188 15.61 -0.23 -77.68
N LYS A 189 15.00 0.13 -78.82
CA LYS A 189 15.43 -0.30 -80.15
C LYS A 189 16.15 0.84 -80.84
N VAL A 190 17.41 0.60 -81.20
CA VAL A 190 18.23 1.55 -81.96
C VAL A 190 17.88 1.41 -83.44
N VAL A 191 17.21 2.42 -84.00
CA VAL A 191 16.84 2.47 -85.43
C VAL A 191 17.88 3.34 -86.15
N PRO A 192 18.48 2.85 -87.24
CA PRO A 192 19.39 3.66 -88.04
C PRO A 192 18.59 4.76 -88.74
N VAL A 193 18.93 6.00 -88.45
CA VAL A 193 18.41 7.20 -89.10
C VAL A 193 19.61 7.99 -89.60
N ASP A 194 19.49 8.74 -90.69
CA ASP A 194 20.58 9.57 -91.19
C ASP A 194 20.03 10.96 -91.52
N TYR A 195 20.16 11.87 -90.56
CA TYR A 195 19.78 13.26 -90.74
C TYR A 195 20.72 14.17 -89.95
N GLU A 196 20.90 15.40 -90.44
CA GLU A 196 21.62 16.43 -89.72
C GLU A 196 20.64 17.24 -88.89
N ARG A 197 20.94 17.42 -87.60
CA ARG A 197 20.24 18.39 -86.76
C ARG A 197 21.22 19.37 -86.16
N GLU A 198 20.78 20.61 -86.05
CA GLU A 198 21.53 21.62 -85.32
C GLU A 198 21.21 21.49 -83.84
N ILE A 199 22.19 21.09 -83.04
CA ILE A 199 22.10 21.17 -81.59
C ILE A 199 22.81 22.44 -81.12
N MET A 200 22.19 23.17 -80.21
CA MET A 200 22.86 24.27 -79.50
C MET A 200 23.80 23.64 -78.48
N THR A 201 25.10 23.62 -78.81
CA THR A 201 26.13 23.15 -77.87
C THR A 201 26.67 24.35 -77.10
N GLU A 202 26.76 24.21 -75.79
CA GLU A 202 27.38 25.23 -74.94
C GLU A 202 28.87 25.30 -75.24
N VAL A 203 29.34 26.46 -75.67
CA VAL A 203 30.76 26.69 -76.00
C VAL A 203 31.48 27.37 -74.84
N GLN A 204 30.76 28.21 -74.09
CA GLN A 204 31.28 28.83 -72.88
C GLN A 204 30.22 28.80 -71.78
N PRO A 205 30.54 28.26 -70.59
CA PRO A 205 29.62 28.24 -69.47
C PRO A 205 29.42 29.62 -68.87
N ALA A 206 28.26 29.79 -68.24
CA ALA A 206 27.94 31.01 -67.52
C ALA A 206 28.96 31.22 -66.39
N THR A 207 29.55 32.40 -66.32
CA THR A 207 30.54 32.73 -65.29
C THR A 207 30.06 33.90 -64.47
N GLN A 208 30.20 33.81 -63.15
CA GLN A 208 29.83 34.89 -62.24
C GLN A 208 31.07 35.57 -61.66
N LYS A 209 31.13 36.90 -61.72
CA LYS A 209 32.19 37.72 -61.13
C LYS A 209 31.64 38.42 -59.89
N ARG A 210 32.29 38.21 -58.74
CA ARG A 210 31.87 38.79 -57.45
C ARG A 210 32.72 40.02 -57.17
N VAL A 211 32.09 41.21 -57.16
CA VAL A 211 32.75 42.49 -56.87
C VAL A 211 32.36 42.93 -55.46
N ALA A 212 33.36 43.10 -54.59
CA ALA A 212 33.14 43.51 -53.21
C ALA A 212 32.74 44.99 -53.11
N VAL A 213 31.62 45.27 -52.43
CA VAL A 213 31.14 46.61 -52.08
C VAL A 213 31.45 46.84 -50.60
N PRO A 214 32.25 47.85 -50.24
CA PRO A 214 32.68 48.07 -48.86
C PRO A 214 31.51 48.52 -47.98
N ALA A 215 31.56 48.14 -46.70
CA ALA A 215 30.59 48.55 -45.69
C ALA A 215 30.76 50.04 -45.31
N GLU A 216 29.64 50.68 -44.99
CA GLU A 216 29.58 52.07 -44.53
C GLU A 216 28.99 52.10 -43.11
N PHE A 217 29.75 52.65 -42.16
CA PHE A 217 29.39 52.67 -40.74
C PHE A 217 29.11 54.10 -40.27
N GLU A 218 27.98 54.26 -39.58
CA GLU A 218 27.64 55.45 -38.79
C GLU A 218 27.64 55.03 -37.32
N MET A 219 28.25 55.89 -36.49
CA MET A 219 28.37 55.69 -35.05
C MET A 219 27.11 56.23 -34.38
N VAL A 220 26.44 55.38 -33.58
CA VAL A 220 25.23 55.75 -32.84
C VAL A 220 25.53 55.61 -31.35
N ASP A 221 25.36 56.69 -30.59
CA ASP A 221 25.51 56.67 -29.14
C ASP A 221 24.32 55.96 -28.50
N GLN A 222 24.56 54.81 -27.87
CA GLN A 222 23.55 54.04 -27.14
C GLN A 222 23.84 54.07 -25.65
N GLN A 223 22.89 54.58 -24.84
CA GLN A 223 22.98 54.46 -23.39
C GLN A 223 22.57 53.02 -22.98
N VAL A 224 23.53 52.28 -22.45
CA VAL A 224 23.32 50.94 -21.90
C VAL A 224 23.30 51.02 -20.38
N ILE A 225 22.33 50.37 -19.72
CA ILE A 225 22.27 50.26 -18.27
C ILE A 225 23.49 49.44 -17.81
N LEU A 226 24.49 50.09 -17.20
CA LEU A 226 25.75 49.43 -16.80
C LEU A 226 25.59 48.40 -15.69
N VAL A 227 24.53 48.49 -14.86
CA VAL A 227 24.30 47.55 -13.74
C VAL A 227 22.81 47.33 -13.51
N PRO A 228 22.32 46.08 -13.45
CA PRO A 228 20.92 45.80 -13.14
C PRO A 228 20.60 46.18 -11.68
N ALA A 229 19.37 46.66 -11.44
CA ALA A 229 18.90 47.02 -10.11
C ALA A 229 18.97 45.80 -9.15
N LYS A 230 19.70 45.93 -8.04
CA LYS A 230 19.78 44.90 -7.00
C LYS A 230 18.50 44.91 -6.17
N GLN A 231 17.72 43.84 -6.23
CA GLN A 231 16.58 43.60 -5.35
C GLN A 231 17.03 42.82 -4.11
N TYR A 232 16.63 43.25 -2.92
CA TYR A 232 16.85 42.52 -1.66
C TYR A 232 15.54 42.51 -0.86
N CYS A 233 15.31 41.43 -0.11
CA CYS A 233 14.20 41.34 0.83
C CYS A 233 14.75 41.52 2.25
N THR A 234 14.24 42.51 2.97
CA THR A 234 14.57 42.71 4.39
C THR A 234 13.31 42.65 5.24
N ARG A 235 13.45 42.24 6.50
CA ARG A 235 12.33 42.18 7.46
C ARG A 235 12.09 43.60 8.00
N ILE A 236 10.94 44.17 7.65
CA ILE A 236 10.50 45.48 8.15
C ILE A 236 9.57 45.33 9.34
N LEU A 237 9.56 46.34 10.22
CA LEU A 237 8.58 46.46 11.29
C LEU A 237 7.19 46.69 10.67
N CYS A 238 6.31 45.70 10.78
CA CYS A 238 4.95 45.77 10.26
C CYS A 238 4.03 46.62 11.14
N ASP A 239 2.94 47.14 10.56
CA ASP A 239 1.97 48.02 11.24
C ASP A 239 1.43 47.47 12.57
N VAL A 240 1.29 46.14 12.68
CA VAL A 240 0.83 45.45 13.90
C VAL A 240 1.77 45.64 15.11
N ASN A 241 3.05 45.89 14.84
CA ASN A 241 4.08 46.08 15.87
C ASN A 241 4.60 47.53 15.91
N ALA A 242 4.23 48.37 14.93
CA ALA A 242 4.54 49.79 14.85
C ALA A 242 3.47 50.64 15.55
N THR A 243 3.22 50.38 16.83
CA THR A 243 2.30 51.19 17.63
C THR A 243 2.87 52.61 17.84
N ALA A 244 2.01 53.60 18.08
CA ALA A 244 2.44 54.99 18.29
C ALA A 244 3.49 55.11 19.43
N GLU A 245 3.36 54.31 20.49
CA GLU A 245 4.34 54.23 21.57
C GLU A 245 5.71 53.72 21.09
N LYS A 246 5.72 52.65 20.28
CA LYS A 246 6.93 52.08 19.71
C LYS A 246 7.62 53.05 18.74
N MET A 247 6.81 53.79 17.99
CA MET A 247 7.30 54.81 17.09
C MET A 247 7.91 56.01 17.81
N MET A 248 7.32 56.44 18.94
CA MET A 248 7.92 57.46 19.80
C MET A 248 9.23 56.98 20.41
N GLU A 249 9.36 55.69 20.77
CA GLU A 249 10.61 55.09 21.23
C GLU A 249 11.70 55.18 20.15
N ILE A 250 11.36 54.85 18.89
CA ILE A 250 12.26 54.94 17.74
C ILE A 250 12.65 56.40 17.44
N GLN A 251 11.69 57.34 17.45
CA GLN A 251 11.98 58.77 17.24
C GLN A 251 12.88 59.35 18.34
N ARG A 252 12.69 58.94 19.60
CA ARG A 252 13.61 59.30 20.70
C ARG A 252 15.00 58.73 20.48
N ALA A 253 15.11 57.46 20.08
CA ALA A 253 16.38 56.82 19.80
C ALA A 253 17.11 57.49 18.63
N LEU A 254 16.39 57.85 17.56
CA LEU A 254 16.95 58.60 16.42
C LEU A 254 17.43 60.00 16.81
N LYS A 255 16.67 60.68 17.69
CA LYS A 255 17.04 62.00 18.21
C LYS A 255 18.26 61.93 19.12
N ALA A 256 18.32 60.92 20.01
CA ALA A 256 19.48 60.65 20.86
C ALA A 256 20.72 60.24 20.04
N ALA A 257 20.53 59.53 18.92
CA ALA A 257 21.59 59.20 17.97
C ALA A 257 22.04 60.41 17.11
N GLY A 258 21.34 61.55 17.19
CA GLY A 258 21.69 62.78 16.48
C GLY A 258 21.16 62.89 15.06
N TYR A 259 20.39 61.92 14.57
CA TYR A 259 19.86 61.90 13.20
C TYR A 259 18.45 62.52 13.08
N TYR A 260 17.82 62.87 14.21
CA TYR A 260 16.49 63.51 14.23
C TYR A 260 16.45 64.75 15.13
N PRO A 261 17.32 65.76 14.89
CA PRO A 261 17.50 66.90 15.80
C PRO A 261 16.24 67.78 15.93
N ASP A 262 15.61 68.15 14.81
CA ASP A 262 14.50 69.12 14.79
C ASP A 262 13.11 68.48 14.68
N GLY A 263 13.05 67.15 14.72
CA GLY A 263 11.81 66.41 14.53
C GLY A 263 10.96 66.25 15.81
N PRO A 264 9.61 66.25 15.68
CA PRO A 264 8.70 65.99 16.78
C PRO A 264 8.68 64.51 17.18
N ILE A 265 8.57 64.23 18.48
CA ILE A 265 8.35 62.86 18.99
C ILE A 265 6.84 62.67 19.17
N ASP A 266 6.17 62.34 18.06
CA ASP A 266 4.71 62.25 17.96
C ASP A 266 4.19 60.83 17.65
N GLY A 267 5.10 59.87 17.41
CA GLY A 267 4.77 58.49 17.06
C GLY A 267 4.36 58.29 15.59
N VAL A 268 4.50 59.31 14.74
CA VAL A 268 4.09 59.25 13.32
C VAL A 268 5.32 59.17 12.39
N VAL A 269 5.30 58.22 11.47
CA VAL A 269 6.34 58.09 10.43
C VAL A 269 6.05 59.02 9.26
N GLY A 270 6.44 60.29 9.41
CA GLY A 270 6.42 61.29 8.34
C GLY A 270 7.76 61.39 7.59
N ALA A 271 7.83 62.27 6.58
CA ALA A 271 9.00 62.48 5.73
C ALA A 271 10.29 62.78 6.54
N ASN A 272 10.18 63.56 7.62
CA ASN A 272 11.32 63.86 8.48
C ASN A 272 11.84 62.61 9.21
N THR A 273 10.92 61.76 9.70
CA THR A 273 11.27 60.52 10.39
C THR A 273 11.93 59.54 9.40
N THR A 274 11.36 59.38 8.20
CA THR A 274 11.91 58.52 7.14
C THR A 274 13.28 59.00 6.66
N ALA A 275 13.48 60.31 6.49
CA ALA A 275 14.78 60.88 6.12
C ALA A 275 15.84 60.64 7.20
N ALA A 276 15.49 60.85 8.47
CA ALA A 276 16.38 60.56 9.60
C ALA A 276 16.74 59.08 9.69
N VAL A 277 15.78 58.18 9.45
CA VAL A 277 16.03 56.75 9.38
C VAL A 277 16.98 56.42 8.22
N ALA A 278 16.76 57.00 7.03
CA ALA A 278 17.60 56.78 5.86
C ALA A 278 19.05 57.25 6.10
N GLU A 279 19.23 58.41 6.73
CA GLU A 279 20.55 58.93 7.09
C GLU A 279 21.24 58.08 8.15
N PHE A 280 20.51 57.68 9.20
CA PHE A 280 21.01 56.74 10.21
C PHE A 280 21.46 55.42 9.57
N GLN A 281 20.63 54.86 8.69
CA GLN A 281 20.95 53.64 7.96
C GLN A 281 22.22 53.78 7.13
N LYS A 282 22.34 54.84 6.31
CA LYS A 282 23.56 55.12 5.54
C LYS A 282 24.80 55.22 6.42
N ALA A 283 24.68 55.92 7.55
CA ALA A 283 25.79 56.09 8.49
C ALA A 283 26.18 54.78 9.20
N LYS A 284 25.25 53.84 9.38
CA LYS A 284 25.50 52.51 9.94
C LYS A 284 25.87 51.46 8.88
N GLY A 285 26.00 51.84 7.61
CA GLY A 285 26.26 50.91 6.51
C GLY A 285 25.08 49.98 6.21
N LEU A 286 23.90 50.31 6.72
CA LEU A 286 22.64 49.67 6.37
C LEU A 286 22.08 50.31 5.10
N ILE A 287 21.04 49.69 4.55
CA ILE A 287 20.44 50.17 3.32
C ILE A 287 19.62 51.42 3.64
N GLY A 288 20.07 52.56 3.11
CA GLY A 288 19.55 53.90 3.39
C GLY A 288 18.24 54.25 2.71
N ASP A 289 17.30 53.32 2.70
CA ASP A 289 16.00 53.44 2.04
C ASP A 289 14.95 54.14 2.92
N GLY A 290 15.24 54.35 4.20
CA GLY A 290 14.35 55.02 5.16
C GLY A 290 13.29 54.11 5.76
N TYR A 291 13.25 52.83 5.38
CA TYR A 291 12.30 51.88 5.97
C TYR A 291 12.79 51.37 7.32
N LEU A 292 11.88 51.27 8.29
CA LEU A 292 12.20 50.74 9.62
C LEU A 292 12.35 49.22 9.59
N THR A 293 13.51 48.77 9.14
CA THR A 293 13.89 47.36 9.21
C THR A 293 14.17 46.92 10.64
N LEU A 294 14.04 45.62 10.91
CA LEU A 294 14.40 45.06 12.22
C LEU A 294 15.87 45.33 12.57
N GLU A 295 16.75 45.34 11.56
CA GLU A 295 18.17 45.68 11.72
C GLU A 295 18.33 47.15 12.12
N THR A 296 17.55 48.04 11.52
CA THR A 296 17.53 49.46 11.86
C THR A 296 17.06 49.68 13.30
N VAL A 297 15.96 49.02 13.72
CA VAL A 297 15.42 49.11 15.09
C VAL A 297 16.45 48.58 16.11
N LYS A 298 17.09 47.44 15.80
CA LYS A 298 18.16 46.86 16.64
C LYS A 298 19.38 47.76 16.71
N ALA A 299 19.79 48.38 15.60
CA ALA A 299 20.93 49.30 15.55
C ALA A 299 20.67 50.59 16.33
N LEU A 300 19.41 51.01 16.46
CA LEU A 300 18.98 52.13 17.32
C LEU A 300 18.93 51.75 18.81
N GLY A 301 19.14 50.48 19.16
CA GLY A 301 19.09 50.01 20.54
C GLY A 301 17.67 49.92 21.11
N VAL A 302 16.66 50.00 20.26
CA VAL A 302 15.25 49.81 20.64
C VAL A 302 14.96 48.31 20.67
N ALA A 303 14.30 47.83 21.72
CA ALA A 303 13.94 46.42 21.82
C ALA A 303 12.99 46.05 20.67
N ALA A 304 13.39 45.08 19.84
CA ALA A 304 12.50 44.55 18.81
C ALA A 304 11.28 43.89 19.49
N PRO A 305 10.06 44.09 18.96
CA PRO A 305 8.88 43.39 19.43
C PRO A 305 8.95 41.89 19.10
#